data_AF-A0A0C2IE34-F1
#
_entry.id   AF-A0A0C2IE34-F1
#
_cell.length_a   1.000
_cell.length_b   1.000
_cell.length_c   1.000
_cell.angle_alpha   90.00
_cell.angle_beta   90.00
_cell.angle_gamma   90.00
#
_symmetry.space_group_name_H-M   'P 1'
#
loop_
_entity.id
_entity.type
_entity.pdbx_description
1 polymer ?
#
loop_
_entity_poly.entity_id
_entity_poly.type
_entity_poly.pdbx_seq_one_letter_code
_entity_poly.pdbx_strand_id
1 'polypeptide(L)' 'MVELSCGHTQHLRHQPPWQSRAWVLDPSLRAEKIAQRFECGWCAQGSVNDNLGD' A
#
# COMPACT_ATOMS: atom_id res chain seq x y z
N MET A 1 1.30 -10.15 -0.11
CA MET A 1 0.64 -9.48 1.04
C MET A 1 1.72 -9.01 2.00
N VAL A 2 1.51 -7.91 2.74
CA VAL A 2 2.43 -7.45 3.79
C VAL A 2 1.63 -6.92 4.98
N GLU A 3 2.11 -7.19 6.19
CA GLU A 3 1.60 -6.61 7.41
C GLU A 3 2.27 -5.24 7.66
N LEU A 4 1.46 -4.20 7.88
CA LEU A 4 1.94 -2.86 8.17
C LEU A 4 2.14 -2.68 9.69
N SER A 5 2.87 -1.65 10.10
CA SER A 5 3.11 -1.34 11.52
C SER A 5 1.85 -1.04 12.33
N CYS A 6 0.71 -0.80 11.67
CA CYS A 6 -0.61 -0.67 12.31
C CYS A 6 -1.33 -2.01 12.53
N GLY A 7 -0.73 -3.14 12.15
CA GLY A 7 -1.28 -4.50 12.29
C GLY A 7 -2.16 -4.95 11.11
N HIS A 8 -2.51 -4.08 10.18
CA HIS A 8 -3.31 -4.47 9.01
C HIS A 8 -2.48 -5.10 7.90
N THR A 9 -3.07 -6.07 7.19
CA THR A 9 -2.49 -6.63 5.96
C THR A 9 -2.93 -5.82 4.73
N GLN A 10 -1.98 -5.42 3.89
CA GLN A 10 -2.25 -4.72 2.63
C GLN A 10 -1.62 -5.45 1.44
N HIS A 11 -2.39 -5.59 0.36
CA HIS A 11 -1.86 -6.02 -0.94
C HIS A 11 -1.25 -4.83 -1.68
N LEU A 12 0.08 -4.68 -1.62
CA LEU A 12 0.77 -3.57 -2.30
C LEU A 12 0.90 -3.73 -3.82
N ARG A 13 0.87 -4.96 -4.34
CA ARG A 13 1.21 -5.26 -5.75
C ARG A 13 0.42 -6.42 -6.36
N HIS A 14 -0.86 -6.59 -6.02
CA HIS A 14 -1.66 -7.70 -6.55
C HIS A 14 -3.02 -7.32 -7.14
N GLN A 15 -3.34 -6.04 -7.35
CA GLN A 15 -4.53 -5.68 -8.13
C GLN A 15 -4.13 -5.42 -9.60
N PRO A 16 -4.62 -6.24 -10.55
CA PRO A 16 -4.66 -5.85 -11.96
C PRO A 16 -5.39 -4.51 -12.08
N PRO A 17 -4.97 -3.60 -12.98
CA PRO A 17 -3.99 -3.81 -14.06
C PRO A 17 -2.53 -3.55 -13.64
N TRP A 18 -1.60 -3.96 -14.51
CA TRP A 18 -0.20 -3.55 -14.42
C TRP A 18 -0.11 -2.02 -14.45
N GLN A 19 0.53 -1.44 -13.44
CA GLN A 19 0.70 0.01 -13.34
C GLN A 19 2.11 0.40 -13.75
N SER A 20 2.23 1.25 -14.77
CA SER A 20 3.51 1.88 -15.11
C SER A 20 3.86 2.91 -14.03
N ARG A 21 5.07 2.79 -13.47
CA ARG A 21 5.63 3.73 -12.50
C ARG A 21 6.88 4.36 -13.09
N ALA A 22 6.71 5.43 -13.87
CA ALA A 22 7.80 6.09 -14.58
C ALA A 22 8.95 6.52 -13.66
N TRP A 23 8.62 6.92 -12.42
CA TRP A 23 9.61 7.31 -11.41
C TRP A 23 10.59 6.20 -11.01
N VAL A 24 10.30 4.92 -11.29
CA VAL A 24 11.19 3.80 -10.93
C VAL A 24 12.46 3.78 -11.80
N LEU A 25 12.38 4.31 -13.02
CA LEU A 25 13.47 4.29 -13.99
C LEU A 25 14.49 5.42 -13.77
N ASP A 26 14.09 6.50 -13.10
CA ASP A 26 14.98 7.62 -12.76
C ASP A 26 15.54 7.42 -11.33
N PRO A 27 16.87 7.35 -11.15
CA PRO A 27 17.47 7.14 -9.83
C PRO A 27 17.14 8.22 -8.80
N SER A 28 17.01 9.48 -9.22
CA SER A 28 16.69 10.61 -8.34
C SER A 28 15.24 10.52 -7.88
N LEU A 29 14.31 10.33 -8.82
CA LEU A 29 12.88 10.16 -8.50
C LEU A 29 12.65 8.90 -7.65
N ARG A 30 13.41 7.83 -7.90
CA ARG A 30 13.39 6.63 -7.07
C ARG A 30 13.84 6.91 -5.65
N ALA A 31 14.95 7.64 -5.48
CA ALA A 31 15.48 7.98 -4.16
C ALA A 31 14.45 8.78 -3.34
N GLU A 32 13.72 9.71 -3.97
CA GLU A 32 12.66 10.50 -3.32
C GLU A 32 11.50 9.64 -2.77
N LYS A 33 11.23 8.48 -3.40
CA LYS A 33 10.14 7.58 -2.99
C LYS A 33 10.57 6.52 -1.97
N ILE A 34 11.87 6.32 -1.76
CA ILE A 34 12.40 5.38 -0.75
C ILE A 34 12.21 5.99 0.65
N ALA A 35 11.98 5.13 1.65
CA ALA A 35 11.78 5.48 3.06
C ALA A 35 10.59 6.41 3.37
N GLN A 36 9.75 6.71 2.37
CA GLN A 36 8.50 7.43 2.58
C GLN A 36 7.53 6.60 3.39
N ARG A 37 6.72 7.28 4.23
CA ARG A 37 5.66 6.63 4.99
C ARG A 37 4.61 6.08 4.03
N PHE A 38 4.21 4.84 4.26
CA PHE A 38 3.12 4.22 3.52
C PHE A 38 1.82 4.35 4.33
N GLU A 39 0.78 4.93 3.73
CA GLU A 39 -0.52 5.09 4.37
C GLU A 39 -1.32 3.78 4.32
N CYS A 40 -1.86 3.39 5.48
CA CYS A 40 -2.73 2.22 5.55
C CYS A 40 -4.14 2.59 5.08
N GLY A 41 -4.60 1.99 3.98
CA GLY A 41 -5.95 2.20 3.45
C GLY A 41 -7.04 1.83 4.45
N TRP A 42 -6.84 0.75 5.22
CA TRP A 42 -7.75 0.34 6.28
C TRP A 42 -7.86 1.38 7.41
N CYS A 43 -6.74 1.95 7.86
CA CYS A 43 -6.78 3.02 8.86
C CYS A 43 -7.48 4.27 8.33
N ALA A 44 -7.26 4.62 7.06
CA ALA A 44 -7.86 5.80 6.43
C ALA A 44 -9.38 5.65 6.19
N GLN A 45 -9.86 4.42 5.98
CA GLN A 45 -11.28 4.11 5.80
C GLN A 45 -12.09 4.14 7.11
N GLY A 46 -11.43 4.20 8.28
CA GLY A 46 -12.08 4.04 9.58
C GLY A 46 -12.44 2.57 9.86
N SER A 47 -13.15 2.31 10.96
CA SER A 47 -13.58 0.96 11.33
C SER A 47 -14.65 0.45 10.38
N VAL A 48 -14.26 0.02 9.19
CA VAL A 48 -15.06 -0.93 8.42
C VAL A 48 -15.00 -2.25 9.18
N ASN A 49 -16.05 -2.51 9.95
CA ASN A 49 -16.28 -3.81 10.56
C ASN A 49 -16.47 -4.82 9.42
N ASP A 50 -15.39 -5.46 8.98
CA ASP A 50 -15.48 -6.69 8.19
C ASP A 50 -15.86 -7.83 9.15
N ASN A 51 -17.06 -7.73 9.75
CA ASN A 51 -17.72 -8.94 10.20
C ASN A 51 -18.21 -9.62 8.92
N LEU A 52 -17.34 -10.38 8.28
CA LEU A 52 -17.79 -11.53 7.50
C LEU A 52 -18.38 -12.50 8.53
N GLY A 53 -19.66 -12.28 8.83
CA GLY A 53 -20.46 -13.19 9.62
C GLY A 53 -20.68 -14.48 8.84
N ASP A 54 -20.46 -15.58 9.56
CA ASP A 54 -20.64 -17.01 9.25
C ASP A 54 -19.64 -17.66 8.27
#